data_AF-A0A453C7U1-F1
#
_entry.id   AF-A0A453C7U1-F1
#
_cell.length_a   1.000
_cell.length_b   1.000
_cell.length_c   1.000
_cell.angle_alpha   90.00
_cell.angle_beta   90.00
_cell.angle_gamma   90.00
#
_symmetry.space_group_name_H-M   'P 1'
#
loop_
_entity.id
_entity.type
_entity.pdbx_description
1 polymer ?
#
loop_
_entity_poly.entity_id
_entity_poly.type
_entity_poly.pdbx_seq_one_letter_code
_entity_poly.pdbx_strand_id
1 'polypeptide(L)'
;MEKYNPKLVYPVQSPGDVANLRDVAMDSLEKYGVGIIDPEKIYEFYNDQHSYLSSVGVDGVKVDVQNVMETLGHGFGGRVALTRKYQHALEESIARNFKGNNLICCMSHSSDHIYSALKSAVARASEDFMPREPTLQTLHIANVAFNSLLLGEIFIPDWDMFQSKHETAEFHGAARALSGGGVYVSDKPGVHDFNVLKKLVLPDGSILRARYAGRPTRDCLFNDPVMDGKSLLKIWNLNNLSAAVGVFNCQGAGNWTWLVEEISHVPTAVNITGHLSPSDVESLEEITGDEWNGETAVYAFNSCSLSRLQKHQSLELSLVTMTCEIYTISPIQ
;
A
#
# COMPACT_ATOMS: atom_id res chain seq x y z
N MET A 1 -4.45 -21.40 -27.53
CA MET A 1 -4.75 -19.95 -27.64
C MET A 1 -5.94 -19.66 -28.55
N GLU A 2 -6.10 -20.31 -29.70
CA GLU A 2 -7.24 -20.09 -30.62
C GLU A 2 -8.63 -20.14 -29.94
N LYS A 3 -8.83 -21.06 -28.98
CA LYS A 3 -10.05 -21.17 -28.15
C LYS A 3 -10.55 -19.83 -27.59
N TYR A 4 -9.63 -18.94 -27.23
CA TYR A 4 -9.95 -17.68 -26.56
C TYR A 4 -10.03 -16.49 -27.51
N ASN A 5 -9.85 -16.72 -28.82
CA ASN A 5 -9.90 -15.69 -29.86
C ASN A 5 -9.09 -14.41 -29.53
N PRO A 6 -7.79 -14.54 -29.18
CA PRO A 6 -6.98 -13.38 -28.82
C PRO A 6 -6.78 -12.46 -30.03
N LYS A 7 -6.75 -11.15 -29.78
CA LYS A 7 -6.45 -10.12 -30.78
C LYS A 7 -5.30 -9.26 -30.31
N LEU A 8 -4.45 -8.86 -31.24
CA LEU A 8 -3.44 -7.83 -30.99
C LEU A 8 -4.10 -6.46 -31.15
N VAL A 9 -4.01 -5.61 -30.14
CA VAL A 9 -4.53 -4.24 -30.12
C VAL A 9 -3.44 -3.27 -29.72
N TYR A 10 -3.56 -2.01 -30.14
CA TYR A 10 -2.56 -0.99 -29.92
C TYR A 10 -3.19 0.11 -29.07
N PRO A 11 -2.85 0.20 -27.77
CA PRO A 11 -3.38 1.24 -26.92
C PRO A 11 -2.95 2.61 -27.43
N VAL A 12 -3.70 3.63 -27.03
CA VAL A 12 -3.36 5.04 -27.31
C VAL A 12 -3.44 5.78 -25.99
N GLN A 13 -2.32 6.35 -25.55
CA GLN A 13 -2.26 7.17 -24.35
C GLN A 13 -2.97 8.51 -24.56
N SER A 14 -3.60 9.02 -23.50
CA SER A 14 -4.22 10.35 -23.57
C SER A 14 -3.15 11.44 -23.54
N PRO A 15 -3.40 12.63 -24.14
CA PRO A 15 -2.47 13.76 -24.00
C PRO A 15 -2.18 14.15 -22.55
N GLY A 16 -3.12 13.91 -21.64
CA GLY A 16 -2.95 14.18 -20.21
C GLY A 16 -1.96 13.22 -19.54
N ASP A 17 -2.04 11.92 -19.86
CA ASP A 17 -1.12 10.92 -19.33
C ASP A 17 0.32 11.22 -19.78
N VAL A 18 0.50 11.45 -21.09
CA VAL A 18 1.82 11.74 -21.69
C VAL A 18 2.42 13.05 -21.16
N ALA A 19 1.58 14.02 -20.77
CA ALA A 19 2.05 15.28 -20.19
C ALA A 19 2.48 15.16 -18.72
N ASN A 20 2.01 14.12 -18.00
CA ASN A 20 2.33 13.91 -16.59
C ASN A 20 3.57 13.03 -16.42
N LEU A 21 3.53 11.79 -16.93
CA LEU A 21 4.64 10.86 -16.90
C LEU A 21 4.62 10.01 -18.16
N ARG A 22 5.75 9.95 -18.86
CA ARG A 22 5.90 9.06 -20.01
C ARG A 22 6.48 7.73 -19.56
N ASP A 23 5.63 6.71 -19.52
CA ASP A 23 6.01 5.34 -19.15
C ASP A 23 6.54 4.57 -20.38
N VAL A 24 7.76 4.04 -20.26
CA VAL A 24 8.42 3.21 -21.28
C VAL A 24 7.63 1.92 -21.56
N ALA A 25 6.94 1.38 -20.55
CA ALA A 25 6.07 0.22 -20.73
C ALA A 25 4.91 0.57 -21.66
N MET A 26 4.24 1.70 -21.43
CA MET A 26 3.15 2.17 -22.29
C MET A 26 3.63 2.49 -23.70
N ASP A 27 4.75 3.19 -23.87
CA ASP A 27 5.37 3.44 -25.18
C ASP A 27 5.63 2.12 -25.95
N SER A 28 6.03 1.07 -25.23
CA SER A 28 6.25 -0.26 -25.81
C SER A 28 4.94 -0.91 -26.24
N LEU A 29 3.87 -0.78 -25.45
CA LEU A 29 2.55 -1.30 -25.82
C LEU A 29 1.96 -0.57 -27.03
N GLU A 30 2.12 0.75 -27.14
CA GLU A 30 1.67 1.49 -28.33
C GLU A 30 2.42 1.04 -29.60
N LYS A 31 3.73 0.80 -29.47
CA LYS A 31 4.59 0.43 -30.61
C LYS A 31 4.39 -1.01 -31.06
N TYR A 32 4.30 -1.95 -30.12
CA TYR A 32 4.33 -3.39 -30.40
C TYR A 32 2.98 -4.08 -30.23
N GLY A 33 2.01 -3.40 -29.62
CA GLY A 33 0.68 -3.93 -29.32
C GLY A 33 0.65 -4.79 -28.05
N VAL A 34 -0.57 -5.00 -27.55
CA VAL A 34 -0.90 -5.87 -26.42
C VAL A 34 -1.97 -6.87 -26.85
N GLY A 35 -1.85 -8.11 -26.37
CA GLY A 35 -2.85 -9.14 -26.62
C GLY A 35 -4.07 -8.95 -25.71
N ILE A 36 -5.26 -8.87 -26.30
CA ILE A 36 -6.53 -8.89 -25.58
C ILE A 36 -7.26 -10.19 -25.88
N ILE A 37 -7.78 -10.85 -24.85
CA ILE A 37 -8.66 -12.01 -25.01
C ILE A 37 -10.05 -11.53 -25.39
N ASP A 38 -10.78 -12.30 -26.21
CA ASP A 38 -12.17 -11.98 -26.51
C ASP A 38 -12.96 -11.83 -25.19
N PRO A 39 -13.62 -10.68 -24.94
CA PRO A 39 -14.33 -10.48 -23.69
C PRO A 39 -15.44 -11.51 -23.45
N GLU A 40 -15.97 -12.18 -24.47
CA GLU A 40 -16.91 -13.31 -24.29
C GLU A 40 -16.24 -14.61 -23.81
N LYS A 41 -14.91 -14.70 -23.91
CA LYS A 41 -14.09 -15.88 -23.57
C LYS A 41 -13.15 -15.68 -22.38
N ILE A 42 -13.09 -14.47 -21.82
CA ILE A 42 -12.14 -14.13 -20.76
C ILE A 42 -12.30 -14.98 -19.49
N TYR A 43 -13.52 -15.35 -19.11
CA TYR A 43 -13.74 -16.26 -17.99
C TYR A 43 -13.13 -17.64 -18.26
N GLU A 44 -13.34 -18.22 -19.45
CA GLU A 44 -12.75 -19.51 -19.81
C GLU A 44 -11.22 -19.44 -19.76
N PHE A 45 -10.64 -18.34 -20.26
CA PHE A 45 -9.19 -18.12 -20.21
C PHE A 45 -8.65 -18.08 -18.78
N TYR A 46 -9.21 -17.24 -17.92
CA TYR A 46 -8.79 -17.17 -16.52
C TYR A 46 -9.05 -18.48 -15.78
N ASN A 47 -10.21 -19.11 -16.00
CA ASN A 47 -10.55 -20.33 -15.30
C ASN A 47 -9.63 -21.49 -15.67
N ASP A 48 -9.29 -21.66 -16.95
CA ASP A 48 -8.39 -22.72 -17.37
C ASP A 48 -6.98 -22.51 -16.77
N GLN A 49 -6.48 -21.27 -16.76
CA GLN A 49 -5.20 -20.93 -16.13
C GLN A 49 -5.22 -21.18 -14.62
N HIS A 50 -6.22 -20.66 -13.91
CA HIS A 50 -6.29 -20.78 -12.45
C HIS A 50 -6.61 -22.21 -11.99
N SER A 51 -7.40 -22.97 -12.76
CA SER A 51 -7.63 -24.40 -12.51
C SER A 51 -6.32 -25.17 -12.57
N TYR A 52 -5.49 -24.90 -13.57
CA TYR A 52 -4.16 -25.52 -13.68
C TYR A 52 -3.27 -25.14 -12.49
N LEU A 53 -3.15 -23.85 -12.17
CA LEU A 53 -2.34 -23.37 -11.03
C LEU A 53 -2.78 -24.03 -9.72
N SER A 54 -4.09 -24.06 -9.44
CA SER A 54 -4.66 -24.73 -8.27
C SER A 54 -4.35 -26.24 -8.27
N SER A 55 -4.44 -26.91 -9.43
CA SER A 55 -4.14 -28.35 -9.55
C SER A 55 -2.69 -28.72 -9.23
N VAL A 56 -1.76 -27.78 -9.37
CA VAL A 56 -0.33 -27.97 -9.02
C VAL A 56 0.05 -27.37 -7.67
N GLY A 57 -0.95 -26.99 -6.85
CA GLY A 57 -0.75 -26.56 -5.47
C GLY A 57 -0.47 -25.07 -5.28
N VAL A 58 -0.73 -24.21 -6.28
CA VAL A 58 -0.68 -22.75 -6.10
C VAL A 58 -1.92 -22.28 -5.33
N ASP A 59 -1.72 -21.43 -4.32
CA ASP A 59 -2.79 -20.98 -3.43
C ASP A 59 -3.53 -19.72 -3.90
N GLY A 60 -2.98 -18.97 -4.86
CA GLY A 60 -3.54 -17.70 -5.32
C GLY A 60 -2.69 -17.02 -6.39
N VAL A 61 -3.07 -15.81 -6.78
CA VAL A 61 -2.38 -15.04 -7.83
C VAL A 61 -2.28 -13.55 -7.49
N LYS A 62 -1.23 -12.91 -8.00
CA LYS A 62 -1.12 -11.45 -8.12
C LYS A 62 -1.29 -11.11 -9.60
N VAL A 63 -2.23 -10.22 -9.92
CA VAL A 63 -2.52 -9.82 -11.31
C VAL A 63 -2.07 -8.39 -11.52
N ASP A 64 -1.11 -8.21 -12.42
CA ASP A 64 -0.48 -6.93 -12.71
C ASP A 64 -1.09 -6.24 -13.94
N VAL A 65 -0.75 -4.97 -14.13
CA VAL A 65 -1.08 -4.18 -15.35
C VAL A 65 -2.58 -4.07 -15.60
N GLN A 66 -3.42 -4.08 -14.56
CA GLN A 66 -4.89 -4.14 -14.75
C GLN A 66 -5.49 -2.85 -15.32
N ASN A 67 -4.92 -1.69 -15.01
CA ASN A 67 -5.40 -0.40 -15.53
C ASN A 67 -5.15 -0.22 -17.03
N VAL A 68 -4.34 -1.08 -17.68
CA VAL A 68 -4.16 -1.01 -19.14
C VAL A 68 -5.50 -1.08 -19.88
N MET A 69 -6.50 -1.75 -19.30
CA MET A 69 -7.84 -1.90 -19.85
C MET A 69 -8.51 -0.56 -20.19
N GLU A 70 -8.17 0.53 -19.49
CA GLU A 70 -8.69 1.87 -19.79
C GLU A 70 -8.35 2.34 -21.21
N THR A 71 -7.20 1.91 -21.73
CA THR A 71 -6.71 2.25 -23.07
C THR A 71 -7.21 1.31 -24.16
N LEU A 72 -7.87 0.20 -23.80
CA LEU A 72 -8.23 -0.88 -24.71
C LEU A 72 -9.73 -0.97 -25.01
N GLY A 73 -10.54 -0.05 -24.50
CA GLY A 73 -12.00 -0.09 -24.64
C GLY A 73 -12.55 0.06 -26.07
N HIS A 74 -11.74 0.54 -27.02
CA HIS A 74 -12.17 0.76 -28.39
C HIS A 74 -12.55 -0.56 -29.08
N GLY A 75 -13.76 -0.63 -29.65
CA GLY A 75 -14.29 -1.85 -30.29
C GLY A 75 -14.88 -2.88 -29.31
N PHE A 76 -14.86 -2.62 -28.00
CA PHE A 76 -15.37 -3.54 -26.97
C PHE A 76 -16.43 -2.91 -26.05
N GLY A 77 -17.15 -1.89 -26.54
CA GLY A 77 -18.20 -1.22 -25.77
C GLY A 77 -17.70 -0.12 -24.81
N GLY A 78 -16.41 0.23 -24.88
CA GLY A 78 -15.78 1.27 -24.05
C GLY A 78 -15.11 0.72 -22.79
N ARG A 79 -14.23 1.53 -22.20
CA ARG A 79 -13.37 1.13 -21.07
C ARG A 79 -14.16 0.56 -19.87
N VAL A 80 -15.26 1.20 -19.49
CA VAL A 80 -16.08 0.77 -18.35
C VAL A 80 -16.66 -0.63 -18.55
N ALA A 81 -17.24 -0.90 -19.72
CA ALA A 81 -17.86 -2.19 -20.02
C ALA A 81 -16.81 -3.31 -20.09
N LEU A 82 -15.67 -3.01 -20.71
CA LEU A 82 -14.57 -3.94 -20.86
C LEU A 82 -13.91 -4.28 -19.51
N THR A 83 -13.53 -3.27 -18.72
CA THR A 83 -12.92 -3.43 -17.40
C THR A 83 -13.83 -4.23 -16.47
N ARG A 84 -15.13 -3.90 -16.43
CA ARG A 84 -16.10 -4.66 -15.63
C ARG A 84 -16.13 -6.13 -16.00
N LYS A 85 -16.16 -6.44 -17.30
CA LYS A 85 -16.26 -7.81 -17.78
C LYS A 85 -15.02 -8.63 -17.43
N TYR A 86 -13.84 -8.04 -17.60
CA TYR A 86 -12.57 -8.65 -17.22
C TYR A 86 -12.47 -8.86 -15.71
N GLN A 87 -12.85 -7.84 -14.93
CA GLN A 87 -12.80 -7.89 -13.47
C GLN A 87 -13.73 -8.95 -12.90
N HIS A 88 -14.98 -9.00 -13.36
CA HIS A 88 -15.94 -10.02 -12.92
C HIS A 88 -15.48 -11.43 -13.27
N ALA A 89 -14.94 -11.62 -14.48
CA ALA A 89 -14.42 -12.92 -14.91
C ALA A 89 -13.20 -13.36 -14.10
N LEU A 90 -12.31 -12.42 -13.77
CA LEU A 90 -11.18 -12.65 -12.89
C LEU A 90 -11.67 -13.12 -11.51
N GLU A 91 -12.54 -12.35 -10.86
CA GLU A 91 -13.08 -12.66 -9.53
C GLU A 91 -13.85 -13.98 -9.50
N GLU A 92 -14.62 -14.29 -10.55
CA GLU A 92 -15.34 -15.56 -10.66
C GLU A 92 -14.37 -16.75 -10.77
N SER A 93 -13.31 -16.61 -11.57
CA SER A 93 -12.26 -17.62 -11.67
C SER A 93 -11.51 -17.81 -10.35
N ILE A 94 -11.19 -16.73 -9.63
CA ILE A 94 -10.55 -16.80 -8.32
C ILE A 94 -11.42 -17.55 -7.32
N ALA A 95 -12.69 -17.16 -7.19
CA ALA A 95 -13.62 -17.78 -6.27
C ALA A 95 -13.81 -19.28 -6.53
N ARG A 96 -13.70 -19.71 -7.80
CA ARG A 96 -13.80 -21.12 -8.19
C ARG A 96 -12.55 -21.93 -7.84
N ASN A 97 -11.36 -21.36 -7.96
CA ASN A 97 -10.11 -22.12 -7.95
C ASN A 97 -9.28 -21.94 -6.68
N PHE A 98 -9.44 -20.84 -5.93
CA PHE A 98 -8.65 -20.52 -4.76
C PHE A 98 -9.57 -20.25 -3.55
N LYS A 99 -9.61 -21.22 -2.61
CA LYS A 99 -10.54 -21.22 -1.47
C LYS A 99 -10.45 -19.98 -0.56
N GLY A 100 -9.29 -19.31 -0.53
CA GLY A 100 -9.02 -18.15 0.31
C GLY A 100 -9.33 -16.80 -0.33
N ASN A 101 -9.85 -16.75 -1.57
CA ASN A 101 -9.94 -15.52 -2.35
C ASN A 101 -8.57 -14.82 -2.47
N ASN A 102 -7.52 -15.61 -2.67
CA ASN A 102 -6.13 -15.16 -2.69
C ASN A 102 -5.83 -14.48 -4.03
N LEU A 103 -6.28 -13.24 -4.16
CA LEU A 103 -6.02 -12.35 -5.28
C LEU A 103 -5.40 -11.05 -4.75
N ILE A 104 -4.26 -10.67 -5.32
CA ILE A 104 -3.71 -9.32 -5.17
C ILE A 104 -3.90 -8.58 -6.50
N CYS A 105 -4.75 -7.55 -6.50
CA CYS A 105 -4.92 -6.67 -7.63
C CYS A 105 -3.80 -5.61 -7.67
N CYS A 106 -3.02 -5.58 -8.75
CA CYS A 106 -1.92 -4.66 -8.93
C CYS A 106 -2.15 -3.74 -10.14
N MET A 107 -1.62 -2.51 -10.06
CA MET A 107 -1.84 -1.44 -11.05
C MET A 107 -3.33 -1.25 -11.37
N SER A 108 -4.16 -1.14 -10.33
CA SER A 108 -5.62 -1.30 -10.44
C SER A 108 -6.42 -0.14 -9.82
N HIS A 109 -5.84 1.06 -9.77
CA HIS A 109 -6.43 2.24 -9.11
C HIS A 109 -7.43 3.02 -9.97
N SER A 110 -7.70 2.57 -11.20
CA SER A 110 -8.67 3.26 -12.04
C SER A 110 -10.06 3.20 -11.40
N SER A 111 -10.84 4.28 -11.57
CA SER A 111 -12.23 4.29 -11.12
C SER A 111 -13.04 3.13 -11.71
N ASP A 112 -12.78 2.77 -12.97
CA ASP A 112 -13.44 1.65 -13.63
C ASP A 112 -13.17 0.32 -12.93
N HIS A 113 -11.94 0.08 -12.47
CA HIS A 113 -11.60 -1.12 -11.71
C HIS A 113 -12.23 -1.09 -10.31
N ILE A 114 -12.04 0.00 -9.57
CA ILE A 114 -12.55 0.17 -8.20
C ILE A 114 -14.06 -0.06 -8.15
N TYR A 115 -14.83 0.56 -9.05
CA TYR A 115 -16.30 0.41 -9.10
C TYR A 115 -16.77 -0.90 -9.73
N SER A 116 -15.88 -1.69 -10.32
CA SER A 116 -16.20 -3.01 -10.86
C SER A 116 -15.80 -4.16 -9.94
N ALA A 117 -15.01 -3.90 -8.90
CA ALA A 117 -14.64 -4.92 -7.94
C ALA A 117 -15.85 -5.31 -7.08
N LEU A 118 -16.16 -6.61 -7.03
CA LEU A 118 -17.24 -7.15 -6.20
C LEU A 118 -16.71 -8.01 -5.06
N LYS A 119 -15.59 -8.72 -5.33
CA LYS A 119 -15.03 -9.71 -4.41
C LYS A 119 -13.52 -9.57 -4.21
N SER A 120 -12.83 -8.78 -5.02
CA SER A 120 -11.39 -8.54 -4.82
C SER A 120 -11.16 -7.90 -3.46
N ALA A 121 -10.34 -8.55 -2.64
CA ALA A 121 -10.13 -8.11 -1.26
C ALA A 121 -8.86 -7.29 -1.09
N VAL A 122 -7.82 -7.54 -1.90
CA VAL A 122 -6.50 -6.92 -1.74
C VAL A 122 -6.13 -6.18 -3.02
N ALA A 123 -5.73 -4.91 -2.88
CA ALA A 123 -5.18 -4.12 -3.98
C ALA A 123 -3.88 -3.46 -3.53
N ARG A 124 -2.82 -3.57 -4.34
CA ARG A 124 -1.57 -2.84 -4.11
C ARG A 124 -1.90 -1.35 -4.08
N ALA A 125 -1.48 -0.62 -3.05
CA ALA A 125 -1.80 0.79 -2.84
C ALA A 125 -0.60 1.73 -3.08
N SER A 126 0.47 1.24 -3.70
CA SER A 126 1.72 1.96 -3.89
C SER A 126 2.29 1.75 -5.29
N GLU A 127 3.29 2.55 -5.62
CA GLU A 127 4.33 2.18 -6.58
C GLU A 127 5.14 0.95 -6.10
N ASP A 128 5.97 0.39 -6.97
CA ASP A 128 6.91 -0.66 -6.58
C ASP A 128 7.90 -0.16 -5.51
N PHE A 129 8.16 -1.01 -4.50
CA PHE A 129 9.30 -0.85 -3.62
C PHE A 129 10.59 -1.05 -4.44
N MET A 130 11.35 0.03 -4.62
CA MET A 130 12.60 0.03 -5.37
C MET A 130 13.80 0.11 -4.41
N PRO A 131 14.37 -1.02 -3.93
CA PRO A 131 15.41 -1.01 -2.90
C PRO A 131 16.69 -0.27 -3.33
N ARG A 132 16.94 -0.16 -4.64
CA ARG A 132 18.14 0.50 -5.17
C ARG A 132 17.96 2.00 -5.43
N GLU A 133 16.78 2.55 -5.16
CA GLU A 133 16.45 3.95 -5.36
C GLU A 133 16.24 4.63 -3.99
N PRO A 134 17.30 5.21 -3.38
CA PRO A 134 17.21 5.82 -2.05
C PRO A 134 16.16 6.92 -1.96
N THR A 135 15.90 7.61 -3.08
CA THR A 135 14.95 8.73 -3.12
C THR A 135 13.49 8.29 -3.06
N LEU A 136 13.20 7.01 -3.32
CA LEU A 136 11.84 6.48 -3.32
C LEU A 136 11.45 5.88 -1.97
N GLN A 137 12.38 5.70 -1.03
CA GLN A 137 12.14 4.99 0.23
C GLN A 137 11.11 5.73 1.11
N THR A 138 11.27 7.05 1.29
CA THR A 138 10.31 7.86 2.05
C THR A 138 9.03 8.14 1.28
N LEU A 139 9.16 8.35 -0.04
CA LEU A 139 8.04 8.58 -0.93
C LEU A 139 7.08 7.39 -0.95
N HIS A 140 7.60 6.16 -0.95
CA HIS A 140 6.80 4.93 -0.91
C HIS A 140 5.85 4.91 0.30
N ILE A 141 6.38 5.21 1.50
CA ILE A 141 5.59 5.20 2.74
C ILE A 141 4.56 6.32 2.75
N ALA A 142 4.93 7.52 2.28
CA ALA A 142 3.98 8.61 2.18
C ALA A 142 2.86 8.29 1.17
N ASN A 143 3.20 7.90 -0.05
CA ASN A 143 2.25 7.60 -1.12
C ASN A 143 1.27 6.49 -0.69
N VAL A 144 1.78 5.37 -0.16
CA VAL A 144 0.92 4.24 0.24
C VAL A 144 -0.03 4.58 1.39
N ALA A 145 0.42 5.38 2.36
CA ALA A 145 -0.44 5.83 3.45
C ALA A 145 -1.57 6.72 2.92
N PHE A 146 -1.26 7.69 2.08
CA PHE A 146 -2.27 8.59 1.49
C PHE A 146 -3.25 7.85 0.58
N ASN A 147 -2.77 6.94 -0.29
CA ASN A 147 -3.66 6.13 -1.14
C ASN A 147 -4.59 5.24 -0.31
N SER A 148 -4.14 4.78 0.86
CA SER A 148 -4.94 3.97 1.79
C SER A 148 -6.13 4.73 2.38
N LEU A 149 -6.22 6.07 2.27
CA LEU A 149 -7.42 6.82 2.66
C LEU A 149 -8.65 6.46 1.84
N LEU A 150 -8.48 6.26 0.53
CA LEU A 150 -9.57 5.84 -0.36
C LEU A 150 -9.59 4.32 -0.50
N LEU A 151 -8.43 3.73 -0.82
CA LEU A 151 -8.36 2.29 -1.09
C LEU A 151 -8.70 1.46 0.14
N GLY A 152 -8.34 1.92 1.33
CA GLY A 152 -8.62 1.23 2.59
C GLY A 152 -10.09 1.14 2.97
N GLU A 153 -10.97 1.91 2.32
CA GLU A 153 -12.43 1.83 2.50
C GLU A 153 -13.06 0.73 1.64
N ILE A 154 -12.31 0.19 0.68
CA ILE A 154 -12.81 -0.72 -0.37
C ILE A 154 -12.04 -2.04 -0.35
N PHE A 155 -10.73 -1.97 -0.15
CA PHE A 155 -9.79 -3.08 -0.17
C PHE A 155 -8.97 -3.10 1.12
N ILE A 156 -8.31 -4.23 1.36
CA ILE A 156 -7.13 -4.32 2.21
C ILE A 156 -5.95 -3.81 1.39
N PRO A 157 -5.35 -2.65 1.74
CA PRO A 157 -4.23 -2.12 0.97
C PRO A 157 -3.01 -3.02 1.10
N ASP A 158 -2.48 -3.48 -0.03
CA ASP A 158 -1.17 -4.10 -0.10
C ASP A 158 -0.11 -3.01 -0.21
N TRP A 159 0.73 -2.90 0.83
CA TRP A 159 1.78 -1.88 0.92
C TRP A 159 3.07 -2.26 0.20
N ASP A 160 3.00 -3.30 -0.62
CA ASP A 160 4.09 -3.93 -1.33
C ASP A 160 5.14 -4.56 -0.42
N MET A 161 6.01 -5.36 -1.04
CA MET A 161 7.14 -6.01 -0.42
C MET A 161 8.16 -5.03 0.15
N PHE A 162 9.01 -5.52 1.05
CA PHE A 162 10.24 -4.84 1.44
C PHE A 162 11.38 -5.86 1.66
N GLN A 163 12.61 -5.38 1.78
CA GLN A 163 13.76 -6.20 2.14
C GLN A 163 14.09 -6.02 3.62
N SER A 164 14.11 -7.13 4.38
CA SER A 164 14.49 -7.10 5.80
C SER A 164 15.98 -6.85 5.99
N LYS A 165 16.81 -7.19 4.99
CA LYS A 165 18.24 -6.87 4.97
C LYS A 165 18.52 -5.67 4.08
N HIS A 166 18.10 -4.51 4.54
CA HIS A 166 18.28 -3.23 3.86
C HIS A 166 18.54 -2.10 4.85
N GLU A 167 19.18 -1.02 4.42
CA GLU A 167 19.44 0.15 5.29
C GLU A 167 18.13 0.82 5.77
N THR A 168 17.05 0.66 5.00
CA THR A 168 15.71 1.18 5.31
C THR A 168 14.76 0.13 5.91
N ALA A 169 15.27 -1.05 6.29
CA ALA A 169 14.44 -2.17 6.69
C ALA A 169 13.58 -1.89 7.93
N GLU A 170 14.14 -1.24 8.96
CA GLU A 170 13.40 -0.86 10.17
C GLU A 170 12.29 0.15 9.84
N PHE A 171 12.60 1.14 8.99
CA PHE A 171 11.66 2.16 8.54
C PHE A 171 10.46 1.56 7.79
N HIS A 172 10.72 0.65 6.84
CA HIS A 172 9.68 -0.04 6.10
C HIS A 172 8.94 -1.10 6.93
N GLY A 173 9.63 -1.84 7.79
CA GLY A 173 9.03 -2.82 8.69
C GLY A 173 8.03 -2.16 9.64
N ALA A 174 8.42 -1.04 10.26
CA ALA A 174 7.56 -0.23 11.11
C ALA A 174 6.28 0.24 10.39
N ALA A 175 6.40 0.70 9.14
CA ALA A 175 5.24 1.05 8.33
C ALA A 175 4.33 -0.14 8.02
N ARG A 176 4.89 -1.33 7.72
CA ARG A 176 4.08 -2.54 7.49
C ARG A 176 3.35 -3.01 8.74
N ALA A 177 3.94 -2.83 9.92
CA ALA A 177 3.26 -3.11 11.20
C ALA A 177 2.00 -2.26 11.42
N LEU A 178 1.93 -1.08 10.81
CA LEU A 178 0.79 -0.16 10.87
C LEU A 178 -0.20 -0.31 9.71
N SER A 179 0.16 -1.05 8.66
CA SER A 179 -0.59 -1.06 7.40
C SER A 179 -2.00 -1.63 7.54
N GLY A 180 -2.22 -2.55 8.47
CA GLY A 180 -3.45 -3.37 8.52
C GLY A 180 -3.57 -4.37 7.36
N GLY A 181 -2.54 -4.48 6.52
CA GLY A 181 -2.47 -5.37 5.37
C GLY A 181 -1.48 -6.53 5.57
N GLY A 182 -1.10 -7.15 4.44
CA GLY A 182 -0.09 -8.21 4.43
C GLY A 182 1.33 -7.68 4.62
N VAL A 183 2.22 -8.56 5.07
CA VAL A 183 3.67 -8.29 5.17
C VAL A 183 4.39 -9.24 4.23
N TYR A 184 4.95 -8.69 3.15
CA TYR A 184 5.67 -9.46 2.13
C TYR A 184 7.15 -9.09 2.13
N VAL A 185 8.01 -10.11 2.07
CA VAL A 185 9.46 -9.94 2.15
C VAL A 185 10.09 -10.43 0.85
N SER A 186 10.94 -9.61 0.24
CA SER A 186 11.58 -9.88 -1.06
C SER A 186 13.10 -10.01 -0.98
N ASP A 187 13.63 -10.31 0.20
CA ASP A 187 15.04 -10.63 0.36
C ASP A 187 15.44 -11.85 -0.48
N LYS A 188 16.71 -11.89 -0.89
CA LYS A 188 17.30 -13.09 -1.45
C LYS A 188 17.20 -14.24 -0.43
N PRO A 189 16.86 -15.48 -0.86
CA PRO A 189 16.83 -16.64 0.03
C PRO A 189 18.12 -16.79 0.85
N GLY A 190 17.97 -16.92 2.17
CA GLY A 190 19.09 -17.06 3.11
C GLY A 190 19.75 -15.75 3.54
N VAL A 191 19.26 -14.58 3.09
CA VAL A 191 19.84 -13.25 3.41
C VAL A 191 18.96 -12.45 4.37
N HIS A 192 17.91 -13.05 4.93
CA HIS A 192 16.95 -12.37 5.81
C HIS A 192 17.59 -11.80 7.09
N ASP A 193 17.11 -10.64 7.53
CA ASP A 193 17.39 -10.12 8.87
C ASP A 193 16.29 -10.53 9.85
N PHE A 194 16.53 -11.63 10.58
CA PHE A 194 15.57 -12.14 11.54
C PHE A 194 15.29 -11.20 12.72
N ASN A 195 16.15 -10.21 13.00
CA ASN A 195 15.88 -9.25 14.07
C ASN A 195 14.75 -8.30 13.66
N VAL A 196 14.70 -7.90 12.39
CA VAL A 196 13.60 -7.09 11.84
C VAL A 196 12.34 -7.94 11.75
N LEU A 197 12.43 -9.16 11.18
CA LEU A 197 11.26 -10.00 10.95
C LEU A 197 10.55 -10.40 12.25
N LYS A 198 11.30 -10.73 13.31
CA LYS A 198 10.73 -11.09 14.63
C LYS A 198 9.97 -9.95 15.31
N LYS A 199 10.13 -8.70 14.87
CA LYS A 199 9.31 -7.57 15.35
C LYS A 199 7.92 -7.54 14.70
N LEU A 200 7.76 -8.19 13.55
CA LEU A 200 6.53 -8.17 12.74
C LEU A 200 5.67 -9.42 12.92
N VAL A 201 6.27 -10.53 13.37
CA VAL A 201 5.61 -11.84 13.49
C VAL A 201 5.55 -12.32 14.94
N LEU A 202 4.50 -13.07 15.25
CA LEU A 202 4.40 -13.87 16.47
C LEU A 202 5.30 -15.11 16.38
N PRO A 203 5.55 -15.82 17.50
CA PRO A 203 6.41 -17.01 17.50
C PRO A 203 5.97 -18.14 16.56
N ASP A 204 4.70 -18.20 16.19
CA ASP A 204 4.14 -19.17 15.24
C ASP A 204 4.24 -18.71 13.76
N GLY A 205 4.80 -17.53 13.51
CA GLY A 205 4.95 -16.93 12.19
C GLY A 205 3.72 -16.15 11.70
N SER A 206 2.63 -16.10 12.48
CA SER A 206 1.48 -15.26 12.15
C SER A 206 1.80 -13.77 12.38
N ILE A 207 1.05 -12.88 11.73
CA ILE A 207 1.16 -11.44 11.94
C ILE A 207 -0.04 -10.93 12.74
N LEU A 208 0.19 -9.90 13.56
CA LEU A 208 -0.90 -9.12 14.12
C LEU A 208 -1.40 -8.14 13.06
N ARG A 209 -2.70 -8.16 12.80
CA ARG A 209 -3.35 -7.25 11.86
C ARG A 209 -4.23 -6.28 12.63
N ALA A 210 -4.00 -4.99 12.40
CA ALA A 210 -4.86 -3.95 12.92
C ALA A 210 -6.23 -3.95 12.21
N ARG A 211 -7.22 -3.27 12.80
CA ARG A 211 -8.62 -3.26 12.36
C ARG A 211 -8.83 -2.44 11.09
N TYR A 212 -8.10 -1.35 10.93
CA TYR A 212 -8.24 -0.44 9.79
C TYR A 212 -7.09 -0.60 8.81
N ALA A 213 -7.23 0.01 7.64
CA ALA A 213 -6.07 0.33 6.81
C ALA A 213 -5.28 1.48 7.47
N GLY A 214 -3.96 1.30 7.57
CA GLY A 214 -3.06 2.35 8.05
C GLY A 214 -3.22 3.60 7.20
N ARG A 215 -3.36 4.75 7.83
CA ARG A 215 -3.66 6.00 7.12
C ARG A 215 -3.08 7.21 7.86
N PRO A 216 -2.85 8.34 7.17
CA PRO A 216 -2.40 9.56 7.80
C PRO A 216 -3.37 10.02 8.88
N THR A 217 -2.84 10.56 9.97
CA THR A 217 -3.65 11.31 10.93
C THR A 217 -4.18 12.58 10.27
N ARG A 218 -5.30 13.10 10.76
CA ARG A 218 -6.00 14.24 10.14
C ARG A 218 -5.11 15.48 9.98
N ASP A 219 -4.21 15.73 10.92
CA ASP A 219 -3.29 16.87 10.86
C ASP A 219 -2.18 16.72 9.81
N CYS A 220 -1.95 15.53 9.27
CA CYS A 220 -1.02 15.32 8.15
C CYS A 220 -1.66 15.55 6.77
N LEU A 221 -3.00 15.56 6.65
CA LEU A 221 -3.69 15.51 5.35
C LEU A 221 -3.38 16.68 4.40
N PHE A 222 -3.09 17.85 4.95
CA PHE A 222 -2.82 19.08 4.18
C PHE A 222 -1.38 19.58 4.34
N ASN A 223 -0.50 18.75 4.89
CA ASN A 223 0.92 19.01 5.01
C ASN A 223 1.68 18.14 4.01
N ASP A 224 2.87 18.58 3.59
CA ASP A 224 3.73 17.82 2.70
C ASP A 224 4.81 17.11 3.53
N PRO A 225 4.65 15.81 3.85
CA PRO A 225 5.60 15.09 4.69
C PRO A 225 6.92 14.74 3.97
N VAL A 226 7.07 15.05 2.68
CA VAL A 226 8.22 14.65 1.87
C VAL A 226 9.11 15.83 1.50
N MET A 227 8.55 17.00 1.19
CA MET A 227 9.32 18.10 0.58
C MET A 227 9.27 19.45 1.32
N ASP A 228 8.41 19.67 2.31
CA ASP A 228 8.30 20.99 2.96
C ASP A 228 9.38 21.32 4.00
N GLY A 229 10.23 20.34 4.34
CA GLY A 229 11.32 20.48 5.29
C GLY A 229 10.89 20.74 6.75
N LYS A 230 9.62 20.50 7.10
CA LYS A 230 9.09 20.78 8.45
C LYS A 230 8.07 19.76 8.97
N SER A 231 7.44 18.97 8.12
CA SER A 231 6.31 18.12 8.50
C SER A 231 6.71 16.65 8.69
N LEU A 232 6.26 16.03 9.78
CA LEU A 232 6.31 14.58 9.99
C LEU A 232 5.05 13.92 9.42
N LEU A 233 5.19 12.68 8.94
CA LEU A 233 4.06 11.83 8.61
C LEU A 233 3.68 11.01 9.82
N LYS A 234 2.42 11.13 10.28
CA LYS A 234 1.86 10.26 11.31
C LYS A 234 0.88 9.30 10.66
N ILE A 235 1.06 8.00 10.89
CA ILE A 235 0.21 6.93 10.39
C ILE A 235 -0.40 6.25 11.59
N TRP A 236 -1.73 6.18 11.66
CA TRP A 236 -2.43 5.54 12.76
C TRP A 236 -3.17 4.29 12.32
N ASN A 237 -3.39 3.41 13.29
CA ASN A 237 -4.27 2.26 13.18
C ASN A 237 -4.77 1.84 14.58
N LEU A 238 -5.75 0.93 14.62
CA LEU A 238 -6.42 0.49 15.84
C LEU A 238 -6.42 -1.02 15.94
N ASN A 239 -6.20 -1.59 17.13
CA ASN A 239 -6.51 -2.99 17.42
C ASN A 239 -7.70 -3.07 18.40
N ASN A 240 -7.99 -4.22 18.99
CA ASN A 240 -9.16 -4.37 19.87
C ASN A 240 -9.03 -3.67 21.24
N LEU A 241 -7.80 -3.33 21.67
CA LEU A 241 -7.50 -2.87 23.03
C LEU A 241 -6.59 -1.63 23.08
N SER A 242 -5.89 -1.33 22.00
CA SER A 242 -4.98 -0.20 21.89
C SER A 242 -4.94 0.34 20.46
N ALA A 243 -4.46 1.57 20.32
CA ALA A 243 -4.10 2.15 19.05
C ALA A 243 -2.59 2.05 18.82
N ALA A 244 -2.18 2.09 17.55
CA ALA A 244 -0.80 2.18 17.13
C ALA A 244 -0.63 3.43 16.25
N VAL A 245 0.37 4.26 16.55
CA VAL A 245 0.72 5.43 15.73
C VAL A 245 2.20 5.38 15.43
N GLY A 246 2.57 5.37 14.16
CA GLY A 246 3.95 5.60 13.74
C GLY A 246 4.14 7.03 13.30
N VAL A 247 5.18 7.67 13.82
CA VAL A 247 5.63 8.98 13.37
C VAL A 247 6.90 8.80 12.56
N PHE A 248 6.88 9.23 11.30
CA PHE A 248 7.93 9.02 10.31
C PHE A 248 8.46 10.36 9.82
N ASN A 249 9.78 10.50 9.76
CA ASN A 249 10.41 11.60 9.03
C ASN A 249 10.68 11.17 7.58
N CYS A 250 9.78 11.57 6.68
CA CYS A 250 9.88 11.34 5.24
C CYS A 250 10.59 12.48 4.47
N GLN A 251 11.07 13.52 5.18
CA GLN A 251 11.62 14.73 4.58
C GLN A 251 13.03 14.54 4.04
N GLY A 252 13.32 15.25 2.95
CA GLY A 252 14.68 15.43 2.45
C GLY A 252 15.28 14.22 1.74
N ALA A 253 14.51 13.15 1.54
CA ALA A 253 14.95 11.99 0.76
C ALA A 253 14.21 11.84 -0.58
N GLY A 254 12.95 12.22 -0.69
CA GLY A 254 12.11 11.98 -1.88
C GLY A 254 11.55 13.23 -2.54
N ASN A 255 10.91 13.02 -3.70
CA ASN A 255 10.25 14.07 -4.48
C ASN A 255 8.94 13.50 -5.07
N TRP A 256 7.83 14.24 -4.94
CA TRP A 256 6.54 13.87 -5.55
C TRP A 256 6.56 13.89 -7.08
N THR A 257 7.44 14.70 -7.66
CA THR A 257 7.57 14.86 -9.11
C THR A 257 8.65 13.95 -9.66
N TRP A 258 8.28 13.15 -10.65
CA TRP A 258 9.21 12.49 -11.55
C TRP A 258 9.72 13.53 -12.55
N LEU A 259 10.75 14.29 -12.19
CA LEU A 259 11.30 15.31 -13.09
C LEU A 259 11.89 14.64 -14.35
N VAL A 260 11.55 15.20 -15.52
CA VAL A 260 12.11 14.81 -16.83
C VAL A 260 13.61 15.10 -16.92
N GLU A 261 14.11 16.02 -16.09
CA GLU A 261 15.53 16.28 -15.91
C GLU A 261 15.98 15.69 -14.56
N GLU A 262 16.93 14.76 -14.62
CA GLU A 262 17.62 14.20 -13.46
C GLU A 262 18.39 15.31 -12.72
N ILE A 263 17.70 16.08 -11.90
CA ILE A 263 18.38 16.79 -10.82
C ILE A 263 18.73 15.69 -9.84
N SER A 264 20.02 15.41 -9.70
CA SER A 264 20.57 14.53 -8.67
C SER A 264 20.08 15.03 -7.30
N HIS A 265 18.94 14.50 -6.82
CA HIS A 265 18.43 14.82 -5.51
C HIS A 265 19.34 14.11 -4.52
N VAL A 266 20.20 14.88 -3.86
CA VAL A 266 21.05 14.37 -2.80
C VAL A 266 20.19 14.33 -1.54
N PRO A 267 19.93 13.15 -0.95
CA PRO A 267 19.20 13.06 0.29
C PRO A 267 19.87 13.95 1.33
N THR A 268 19.13 14.91 1.85
CA THR A 268 19.62 15.82 2.88
C THR A 268 19.08 15.35 4.21
N ALA A 269 19.97 15.12 5.17
CA ALA A 269 19.56 14.78 6.52
C ALA A 269 18.90 16.01 7.17
N VAL A 270 17.59 15.92 7.42
CA VAL A 270 16.81 16.95 8.09
C VAL A 270 16.34 16.39 9.42
N ASN A 271 16.54 17.15 10.50
CA ASN A 271 15.97 16.84 11.80
C ASN A 271 14.70 17.65 12.00
N ILE A 272 13.57 16.98 12.21
CA ILE A 272 12.26 17.59 12.38
C ILE A 272 11.76 17.30 13.78
N THR A 273 11.31 18.34 14.47
CA THR A 273 10.57 18.23 15.73
C THR A 273 9.07 18.32 15.44
N GLY A 274 8.30 17.41 16.01
CA GLY A 274 6.85 17.41 15.93
C GLY A 274 6.20 16.98 17.23
N HIS A 275 4.89 16.70 17.16
CA HIS A 275 4.11 16.29 18.31
C HIS A 275 3.20 15.10 18.00
N LEU A 276 3.04 14.24 19.00
CA LEU A 276 2.05 13.17 19.04
C LEU A 276 1.03 13.46 20.14
N SER A 277 -0.25 13.27 19.86
CA SER A 277 -1.33 13.30 20.84
C SER A 277 -2.17 12.02 20.73
N PRO A 278 -2.74 11.47 21.82
CA PRO A 278 -3.73 10.40 21.70
C PRO A 278 -4.91 10.74 20.77
N SER A 279 -5.27 12.02 20.68
CA SER A 279 -6.29 12.53 19.76
C SER A 279 -5.93 12.44 18.28
N ASP A 280 -4.70 12.07 17.94
CA ASP A 280 -4.28 11.79 16.56
C ASP A 280 -4.89 10.49 16.03
N VAL A 281 -5.46 9.65 16.90
CA VAL A 281 -6.20 8.44 16.53
C VAL A 281 -7.69 8.78 16.45
N GLU A 282 -8.24 8.90 15.24
CA GLU A 282 -9.62 9.36 15.01
C GLU A 282 -10.68 8.42 15.60
N SER A 283 -10.39 7.12 15.69
CA SER A 283 -11.27 6.08 16.22
C SER A 283 -10.90 5.61 17.62
N LEU A 284 -10.18 6.41 18.41
CA LEU A 284 -9.70 5.97 19.73
C LEU A 284 -10.86 5.57 20.65
N GLU A 285 -11.97 6.27 20.57
CA GLU A 285 -13.16 6.04 21.40
C GLU A 285 -13.78 4.66 21.22
N GLU A 286 -13.57 4.00 20.07
CA GLU A 286 -14.11 2.65 19.81
C GLU A 286 -13.55 1.57 20.74
N ILE A 287 -12.40 1.81 21.35
CA ILE A 287 -11.74 0.88 22.29
C ILE A 287 -11.78 1.40 23.74
N THR A 288 -12.59 2.43 23.99
CA THR A 288 -12.75 3.03 25.31
C THR A 288 -14.07 2.58 25.93
N GLY A 289 -14.11 2.47 27.26
CA GLY A 289 -15.37 2.24 27.97
C GLY A 289 -16.18 3.54 28.10
N ASP A 290 -17.48 3.43 28.36
CA ASP A 290 -18.39 4.59 28.50
C ASP A 290 -17.95 5.60 29.57
N GLU A 291 -17.20 5.15 30.58
CA GLU A 291 -16.70 5.97 31.69
C GLU A 291 -15.26 6.47 31.50
N TRP A 292 -14.67 6.28 30.32
CA TRP A 292 -13.29 6.69 30.06
C TRP A 292 -13.12 8.21 30.19
N ASN A 293 -12.26 8.62 31.11
CA ASN A 293 -12.03 10.04 31.43
C ASN A 293 -11.05 10.75 30.47
N GLY A 294 -10.63 10.08 29.38
CA GLY A 294 -9.68 10.62 28.41
C GLY A 294 -8.22 10.25 28.66
N GLU A 295 -7.93 9.46 29.70
CA GLU A 295 -6.55 9.15 30.08
C GLU A 295 -5.97 7.93 29.37
N THR A 296 -4.71 8.03 28.93
CA THR A 296 -4.03 6.99 28.16
C THR A 296 -2.65 6.68 28.72
N ALA A 297 -2.25 5.43 28.57
CA ALA A 297 -0.85 5.01 28.62
C ALA A 297 -0.29 5.05 27.19
N VAL A 298 0.82 5.75 27.00
CA VAL A 298 1.51 5.90 25.71
C VAL A 298 2.91 5.31 25.84
N TYR A 299 3.16 4.23 25.11
CA TYR A 299 4.47 3.57 25.07
C TYR A 299 5.16 3.82 23.74
N ALA A 300 6.33 4.45 23.77
CA ALA A 300 7.18 4.68 22.62
C ALA A 300 8.20 3.53 22.50
N PHE A 301 8.14 2.79 21.40
CA PHE A 301 8.81 1.50 21.26
C PHE A 301 10.33 1.64 21.08
N ASN A 302 10.79 2.52 20.19
CA ASN A 302 12.21 2.68 19.88
C ASN A 302 12.96 3.35 21.04
N SER A 303 12.36 4.35 21.67
CA SER A 303 12.90 5.02 22.87
C SER A 303 12.66 4.26 24.17
N CYS A 304 11.84 3.19 24.15
CA CYS A 304 11.48 2.40 25.32
C CYS A 304 10.92 3.24 26.49
N SER A 305 10.10 4.24 26.20
CA SER A 305 9.55 5.17 27.21
C SER A 305 8.05 5.00 27.38
N LEU A 306 7.57 5.10 28.64
CA LEU A 306 6.16 5.02 28.99
C LEU A 306 5.72 6.35 29.61
N SER A 307 4.65 6.93 29.07
CA SER A 307 4.06 8.17 29.54
C SER A 307 2.56 8.00 29.79
N ARG A 308 2.00 8.84 30.67
CA ARG A 308 0.56 8.95 30.89
C ARG A 308 0.10 10.28 30.34
N LEU A 309 -0.84 10.26 29.40
CA LEU A 309 -1.34 11.46 28.73
C LEU A 309 -2.86 11.54 28.79
N GLN A 310 -3.38 12.73 29.00
CA GLN A 310 -4.76 13.04 28.66
C GLN A 310 -4.93 13.07 27.14
N LYS A 311 -6.14 12.79 26.66
CA LYS A 311 -6.46 12.62 25.22
C LYS A 311 -5.93 13.73 24.32
N HIS A 312 -5.92 14.97 24.81
CA HIS A 312 -5.49 16.16 24.07
C HIS A 312 -4.13 16.71 24.51
N GLN A 313 -3.42 16.00 25.39
CA GLN A 313 -2.03 16.32 25.71
C GLN A 313 -1.11 15.75 24.64
N SER A 314 -0.03 16.48 24.38
CA SER A 314 0.96 16.07 23.39
C SER A 314 2.31 15.72 24.02
N LEU A 315 3.03 14.83 23.34
CA LEU A 315 4.46 14.58 23.53
C LEU A 315 5.23 15.18 22.36
N GLU A 316 6.35 15.84 22.66
CA GLU A 316 7.31 16.26 21.65
C GLU A 316 8.23 15.10 21.28
N LEU A 317 8.60 15.03 20.00
CA LEU A 317 9.61 14.11 19.49
C LEU A 317 10.42 14.78 18.38
N SER A 318 11.67 14.35 18.22
CA SER A 318 12.53 14.77 17.12
C SER A 318 13.03 13.55 16.35
N LEU A 319 12.91 13.60 15.03
CA LEU A 319 13.31 12.51 14.14
C LEU A 319 14.21 13.07 13.04
N VAL A 320 15.31 12.37 12.75
CA VAL A 320 16.13 12.62 11.57
C VAL A 320 15.53 11.92 10.35
N THR A 321 15.85 12.37 9.14
CA THR A 321 15.40 11.76 7.88
C THR A 321 15.50 10.23 7.91
N MET A 322 14.45 9.55 7.44
CA MET A 322 14.36 8.09 7.36
C MET A 322 14.41 7.37 8.72
N THR A 323 14.02 8.04 9.78
CA THR A 323 13.76 7.42 11.10
C THR A 323 12.30 7.53 11.47
N CYS A 324 11.88 6.68 12.39
CA CYS A 324 10.53 6.67 12.92
C CYS A 324 10.51 6.35 14.42
N GLU A 325 9.39 6.64 15.07
CA GLU A 325 9.03 6.17 16.39
C GLU A 325 7.62 5.56 16.34
N ILE A 326 7.43 4.43 16.99
CA ILE A 326 6.15 3.71 17.04
C ILE A 326 5.59 3.82 18.44
N TYR A 327 4.35 4.30 18.53
CA TYR A 327 3.63 4.49 19.76
C TYR A 327 2.48 3.50 19.88
N THR A 328 2.41 2.81 21.01
CA THR A 328 1.18 2.12 21.43
C THR A 328 0.44 3.04 22.40
N ILE A 329 -0.83 3.32 22.10
CA ILE A 329 -1.69 4.18 22.92
C ILE A 329 -2.83 3.31 23.46
N SER A 330 -2.90 3.14 24.77
CA SER A 330 -3.91 2.30 25.43
C SER A 330 -4.73 3.15 26.41
N PRO A 331 -6.07 3.16 26.31
CA PRO A 331 -6.93 3.80 27.29
C PRO A 331 -6.70 3.21 28.70
N ILE A 332 -6.60 4.07 29.71
CA ILE A 332 -6.59 3.65 31.12
C ILE A 332 -8.04 3.60 31.60
N GLN A 333 -8.47 2.42 32.03
CA GLN A 333 -9.78 2.18 32.65
C GLN A 333 -9.67 2.25 34.17
#